data_AF-A0A849XWE7-F1
#
_entry.id   AF-A0A849XWE7-F1
#
_cell.length_a   1.000
_cell.length_b   1.000
_cell.length_c   1.000
_cell.angle_alpha   90.00
_cell.angle_beta   90.00
_cell.angle_gamma   90.00
#
_symmetry.space_group_name_H-M   'P 1'
#
loop_
_entity.id
_entity.type
_entity.pdbx_description
1 polymer ?
#
loop_
_entity_poly.entity_id
_entity_poly.type
_entity_poly.pdbx_seq_one_letter_code
_entity_poly.pdbx_strand_id
1 'polypeptide(L)'
;MNNDPREGYRALQGREEAQGGVRLPSVYYTEREAEAAARAWRDGVLPFPAEPMRRAMAAFVARPWRELCAHVPAARSEDARRGTPFEAFWNGAFYANLGHYAVLSGAARAVQVLRGLTELIAERYPTWPLLPGLRPGADYAGRLGQWADSVLLIRAARSAWSLRRLGAVNRAWLADFGARLARPVLEINTMPALEYRHDKYHNAMVDAHEAALLAGWLLGRGFRVRDVVDGRRAWNGDDLVEYVWNGPKGIAFFIANAFDAEGTYWELSHTYKLHCFHHLLPMLLLGRIHGRALAPALTRRLGEALWESVCETFPNGELPPLSETHPGRHPGPLVMEAGAWLCRDARLRAALPLLDRLRKASGDPQSHHWGRFVHRLFLPATRPGAAPSAAPRWNDHLHPSSSQLVARSRDGRLAVHMNWDAGQDYHSDADALAFSAQHRGKLRLWDPGYHSGPHPFRFWVRKTCSHNTVTVNDEDQAASFRAGAIEAYASSDAETWIQASAPHVYAAARVRRYRRSLLILKTEPHTLVDVFEVEGGWRHRLHLLGLGAAARLKGKRPGCVWRDAEGWAVAELFSNGGFDPSLEPVFPAEKRGPKKLVATRTGAAPLA
;
A
#
# COMPACT_ATOMS: atom_id res chain seq x y z
N MET A 1 -25.85 1.35 -11.15
CA MET A 1 -26.14 2.05 -9.87
C MET A 1 -24.92 2.92 -9.58
N ASN A 2 -25.10 4.24 -9.57
CA ASN A 2 -24.00 5.21 -9.39
C ASN A 2 -23.57 5.22 -7.92
N ASN A 3 -22.30 4.94 -7.66
CA ASN A 3 -21.69 5.05 -6.34
C ASN A 3 -21.33 6.51 -6.06
N ASP A 4 -22.25 7.28 -5.46
CA ASP A 4 -21.88 8.48 -4.71
C ASP A 4 -21.56 8.04 -3.27
N PRO A 5 -20.28 8.02 -2.85
CA PRO A 5 -19.90 7.64 -1.49
C PRO A 5 -20.57 8.51 -0.40
N ARG A 6 -21.05 9.71 -0.75
CA ARG A 6 -21.76 10.61 0.17
C ARG A 6 -23.18 10.13 0.47
N GLU A 7 -23.86 9.48 -0.46
CA GLU A 7 -25.17 8.88 -0.22
C GLU A 7 -25.05 7.62 0.66
N GLY A 8 -24.00 6.82 0.47
CA GLY A 8 -23.68 5.69 1.35
C GLY A 8 -23.45 6.13 2.80
N TYR A 9 -22.69 7.22 3.00
CA TYR A 9 -22.39 7.75 4.33
C TYR A 9 -23.63 8.32 5.04
N ARG A 10 -24.49 9.06 4.33
CA ARG A 10 -25.76 9.59 4.88
C ARG A 10 -26.76 8.48 5.21
N ALA A 11 -26.82 7.43 4.39
CA ALA A 11 -27.65 6.26 4.66
C ALA A 11 -27.18 5.46 5.87
N LEU A 12 -25.86 5.46 6.14
CA LEU A 12 -25.28 4.84 7.34
C LEU A 12 -25.60 5.63 8.62
N GLN A 13 -25.42 6.96 8.60
CA GLN A 13 -25.76 7.81 9.76
C GLN A 13 -27.24 7.70 10.14
N GLY A 14 -28.15 7.69 9.16
CA GLY A 14 -29.58 7.53 9.42
C GLY A 14 -29.98 6.16 9.98
N ARG A 15 -29.16 5.12 9.79
CA ARG A 15 -29.40 3.76 10.34
C ARG A 15 -28.83 3.59 11.74
N GLU A 16 -27.66 4.18 12.04
CA GLU A 16 -27.06 4.14 13.38
C GLU A 16 -27.91 4.90 14.41
N GLU A 17 -28.53 6.01 14.02
CA GLU A 17 -29.47 6.75 14.88
C GLU A 17 -30.77 5.97 15.17
N ALA A 18 -31.20 5.10 14.26
CA ALA A 18 -32.42 4.31 14.41
C ALA A 18 -32.23 3.03 15.26
N GLN A 19 -30.99 2.58 15.49
CA GLN A 19 -30.72 1.28 16.15
C GLN A 19 -30.23 1.37 17.60
N GLY A 20 -30.15 2.57 18.20
CA GLY A 20 -29.89 2.71 19.65
C GLY A 20 -28.54 2.13 20.13
N GLY A 21 -27.58 1.92 19.23
CA GLY A 21 -26.27 1.36 19.54
C GLY A 21 -25.37 2.35 20.29
N VAL A 22 -24.50 1.81 21.14
CA VAL A 22 -23.47 2.56 21.88
C VAL A 22 -22.64 3.41 20.93
N ARG A 23 -22.65 4.74 21.11
CA ARG A 23 -21.76 5.67 20.41
C ARG A 23 -20.31 5.36 20.79
N LEU A 24 -19.58 4.68 19.92
CA LEU A 24 -18.12 4.73 19.93
C LEU A 24 -17.66 6.06 19.31
N PRO A 25 -16.53 6.64 19.75
CA PRO A 25 -16.08 7.95 19.27
C PRO A 25 -15.82 7.87 17.76
N SER A 26 -16.45 8.75 16.97
CA SER A 26 -16.13 8.85 15.55
C SER A 26 -14.67 9.26 15.38
N VAL A 27 -13.90 8.47 14.64
CA VAL A 27 -12.47 8.72 14.31
C VAL A 27 -12.31 9.90 13.33
N TYR A 28 -13.41 10.43 12.83
CA TYR A 28 -13.44 11.62 11.99
C TYR A 28 -13.80 12.83 12.84
N TYR A 29 -13.14 13.96 12.59
CA TYR A 29 -13.75 15.25 12.91
C TYR A 29 -15.18 15.20 12.40
N THR A 30 -16.14 15.44 13.29
CA THR A 30 -17.53 15.62 12.84
C THR A 30 -17.54 16.71 11.78
N GLU A 31 -18.49 16.65 10.84
CA GLU A 31 -18.69 17.73 9.86
C GLU A 31 -18.70 19.10 10.56
N ARG A 32 -19.25 19.15 11.78
CA ARG A 32 -19.29 20.34 12.65
C ARG A 32 -17.92 20.82 13.15
N GLU A 33 -16.99 19.91 13.46
CA GLU A 33 -15.62 20.24 13.92
C GLU A 33 -14.68 20.56 12.75
N ALA A 34 -14.81 19.83 11.63
CA ALA A 34 -14.15 20.18 10.38
C ALA A 34 -14.67 21.53 9.85
N GLU A 35 -15.97 21.78 9.99
CA GLU A 35 -16.58 23.09 9.73
C GLU A 35 -16.15 24.14 10.74
N ALA A 36 -15.88 23.85 12.01
CA ALA A 36 -15.39 24.85 12.97
C ALA A 36 -13.97 25.30 12.64
N ALA A 37 -13.10 24.36 12.26
CA ALA A 37 -11.76 24.65 11.74
C ALA A 37 -11.83 25.37 10.38
N ALA A 38 -12.78 25.00 9.52
CA ALA A 38 -13.02 25.69 8.25
C ALA A 38 -13.71 27.05 8.43
N ARG A 39 -14.52 27.27 9.48
CA ARG A 39 -15.16 28.55 9.85
C ARG A 39 -14.11 29.56 10.28
N ALA A 40 -13.18 29.15 11.16
CA ALA A 40 -12.03 29.97 11.55
C ALA A 40 -11.12 30.37 10.37
N TRP A 41 -11.15 29.59 9.28
CA TRP A 41 -10.42 29.89 8.03
C TRP A 41 -11.27 30.66 6.99
N ARG A 42 -12.60 30.56 7.03
CA ARG A 42 -13.54 31.18 6.08
C ARG A 42 -13.85 32.64 6.36
N ASP A 43 -13.62 33.14 7.58
CA ASP A 43 -14.01 34.50 7.99
C ASP A 43 -13.07 35.61 7.47
N GLY A 44 -12.74 35.52 6.17
CA GLY A 44 -12.04 36.53 5.40
C GLY A 44 -12.55 36.76 3.96
N VAL A 45 -13.82 36.40 3.67
CA VAL A 45 -14.75 36.98 2.66
C VAL A 45 -14.47 36.83 1.13
N LEU A 46 -15.27 35.99 0.43
CA LEU A 46 -16.08 36.26 -0.81
C LEU A 46 -16.63 34.93 -1.44
N PRO A 47 -17.77 34.93 -2.18
CA PRO A 47 -18.60 33.74 -2.45
C PRO A 47 -18.45 33.12 -3.86
N PHE A 48 -18.84 31.84 -4.03
CA PHE A 48 -19.12 31.25 -5.34
C PHE A 48 -20.31 30.25 -5.30
N PRO A 49 -21.27 30.30 -6.24
CA PRO A 49 -22.39 29.37 -6.34
C PRO A 49 -22.23 28.30 -7.44
N ALA A 50 -22.97 27.20 -7.31
CA ALA A 50 -23.12 26.11 -8.27
C ALA A 50 -24.37 26.33 -9.16
N GLU A 51 -24.28 26.07 -10.49
CA GLU A 51 -25.39 25.61 -11.37
C GLU A 51 -25.06 25.29 -12.87
N PRO A 52 -23.83 25.44 -13.45
CA PRO A 52 -23.65 25.07 -14.87
C PRO A 52 -23.43 23.57 -15.15
N MET A 53 -23.03 22.78 -14.16
CA MET A 53 -22.51 21.42 -14.38
C MET A 53 -23.62 20.36 -14.60
N ARG A 54 -24.87 20.67 -14.24
CA ARG A 54 -26.03 19.79 -14.48
C ARG A 54 -26.41 19.68 -15.96
N ARG A 55 -26.02 20.62 -16.82
CA ARG A 55 -26.43 20.64 -18.24
C ARG A 55 -25.45 19.95 -19.20
N ALA A 56 -24.24 19.59 -18.75
CA ALA A 56 -23.24 18.96 -19.62
C ALA A 56 -23.32 17.41 -19.67
N MET A 57 -24.01 16.77 -18.73
CA MET A 57 -24.00 15.30 -18.61
C MET A 57 -25.11 14.58 -19.39
N ALA A 58 -26.03 15.32 -20.03
CA ALA A 58 -27.18 14.73 -20.71
C ALA A 58 -26.96 14.34 -22.19
N ALA A 59 -25.73 14.43 -22.73
CA ALA A 59 -25.50 14.29 -24.19
C ALA A 59 -24.50 13.20 -24.61
N PHE A 60 -24.07 12.28 -23.75
CA PHE A 60 -22.96 11.36 -24.09
C PHE A 60 -23.27 9.85 -24.00
N VAL A 61 -24.49 9.44 -24.35
CA VAL A 61 -24.81 8.02 -24.53
C VAL A 61 -25.54 7.81 -25.86
N ALA A 62 -24.76 7.71 -26.96
CA ALA A 62 -25.10 6.93 -28.15
C ALA A 62 -24.00 7.01 -29.24
N ARG A 63 -23.09 6.02 -29.32
CA ARG A 63 -22.69 5.29 -30.57
C ARG A 63 -21.51 4.32 -30.35
N PRO A 64 -21.36 3.28 -31.19
CA PRO A 64 -20.60 2.07 -30.87
C PRO A 64 -19.17 2.01 -31.44
N TRP A 65 -18.32 1.36 -30.64
CA TRP A 65 -16.88 1.11 -30.72
C TRP A 65 -16.35 0.32 -31.95
N ARG A 66 -17.14 0.08 -33.00
CA ARG A 66 -16.78 -0.90 -34.05
C ARG A 66 -16.01 -0.37 -35.27
N GLU A 67 -15.77 0.94 -35.38
CA GLU A 67 -15.08 1.50 -36.55
C GLU A 67 -13.58 1.81 -36.34
N LEU A 68 -13.05 1.66 -35.12
CA LEU A 68 -11.66 2.04 -34.83
C LEU A 68 -10.61 0.95 -35.08
N CYS A 69 -11.00 -0.26 -35.51
CA CYS A 69 -10.08 -1.39 -35.68
C CYS A 69 -9.81 -1.81 -37.14
N ALA A 70 -10.25 -1.04 -38.14
CA ALA A 70 -10.26 -1.55 -39.51
C ALA A 70 -8.97 -1.36 -40.33
N HIS A 71 -8.00 -0.51 -39.96
CA HIS A 71 -6.85 -0.22 -40.85
C HIS A 71 -5.49 -0.19 -40.16
N VAL A 72 -4.79 -1.33 -40.18
CA VAL A 72 -3.31 -1.38 -40.05
C VAL A 72 -2.76 -2.46 -40.99
N PRO A 73 -1.98 -2.07 -42.02
CA PRO A 73 -0.99 -2.97 -42.61
C PRO A 73 0.46 -2.48 -42.44
N ALA A 74 1.26 -3.41 -41.90
CA ALA A 74 2.67 -3.75 -42.17
C ALA A 74 3.78 -2.68 -42.42
N ALA A 75 4.63 -2.54 -41.39
CA ALA A 75 6.10 -2.69 -41.35
C ALA A 75 7.05 -1.74 -42.12
N ARG A 76 7.92 -1.04 -41.37
CA ARG A 76 9.39 -1.26 -41.27
C ARG A 76 10.14 -0.03 -40.70
N SER A 77 10.79 -0.19 -39.53
CA SER A 77 12.16 0.29 -39.15
C SER A 77 12.38 0.26 -37.61
N GLU A 78 11.98 -0.83 -36.97
CA GLU A 78 11.18 -0.75 -35.74
C GLU A 78 11.89 -0.90 -34.38
N ASP A 79 13.13 -1.36 -34.26
CA ASP A 79 13.57 -1.89 -32.95
C ASP A 79 14.23 -0.89 -31.98
N ALA A 80 14.56 0.33 -32.41
CA ALA A 80 15.05 1.38 -31.50
C ALA A 80 13.95 2.31 -30.94
N ARG A 81 12.76 2.30 -31.57
CA ARG A 81 11.59 3.10 -31.16
C ARG A 81 10.51 2.28 -30.47
N ARG A 82 10.67 0.95 -30.44
CA ARG A 82 9.74 -0.03 -29.87
C ARG A 82 9.96 -0.37 -28.39
N GLY A 83 10.67 0.49 -27.66
CA GLY A 83 10.50 0.49 -26.21
C GLY A 83 9.03 0.73 -25.91
N THR A 84 8.28 -0.31 -25.54
CA THR A 84 6.92 -0.13 -25.03
C THR A 84 6.97 0.90 -23.89
N PRO A 85 5.88 1.63 -23.56
CA PRO A 85 5.82 2.44 -22.35
C PRO A 85 6.31 1.67 -21.10
N PHE A 86 6.20 0.34 -21.15
CA PHE A 86 6.68 -0.63 -20.17
C PHE A 86 8.21 -0.84 -20.14
N GLU A 87 8.91 -0.93 -21.28
CA GLU A 87 10.39 -1.00 -21.30
C GLU A 87 11.03 0.35 -20.93
N ALA A 88 10.37 1.45 -21.28
CA ALA A 88 10.74 2.79 -20.83
C ALA A 88 10.63 2.96 -19.31
N PHE A 89 9.61 2.37 -18.69
CA PHE A 89 9.42 2.33 -17.23
C PHE A 89 10.56 1.60 -16.53
N TRP A 90 10.95 0.41 -17.02
CA TRP A 90 12.08 -0.34 -16.46
C TRP A 90 13.40 0.40 -16.64
N ASN A 91 13.64 0.98 -17.81
CA ASN A 91 14.84 1.78 -18.06
C ASN A 91 14.89 3.04 -17.17
N GLY A 92 13.77 3.77 -16.98
CA GLY A 92 13.72 4.93 -16.08
C GLY A 92 13.97 4.59 -14.61
N ALA A 93 13.34 3.54 -14.09
CA ALA A 93 13.58 3.04 -12.73
C ALA A 93 15.02 2.53 -12.54
N PHE A 94 15.59 1.90 -13.57
CA PHE A 94 16.99 1.45 -13.62
C PHE A 94 17.97 2.63 -13.62
N TYR A 95 17.73 3.68 -14.42
CA TYR A 95 18.56 4.88 -14.48
C TYR A 95 18.49 5.72 -13.18
N ALA A 96 17.32 5.80 -12.52
CA ALA A 96 17.21 6.46 -11.21
C ALA A 96 17.91 5.69 -10.08
N ASN A 97 17.89 4.36 -10.14
CA ASN A 97 18.72 3.54 -9.26
C ASN A 97 20.21 3.76 -9.56
N LEU A 98 20.60 3.91 -10.82
CA LEU A 98 21.96 4.28 -11.25
C LEU A 98 22.43 5.63 -10.67
N GLY A 99 21.55 6.64 -10.55
CA GLY A 99 21.87 7.91 -9.88
C GLY A 99 22.19 7.71 -8.40
N HIS A 100 21.44 6.82 -7.73
CA HIS A 100 21.69 6.40 -6.36
C HIS A 100 22.99 5.60 -6.21
N TYR A 101 23.26 4.67 -7.14
CA TYR A 101 24.52 3.94 -7.22
C TYR A 101 25.70 4.87 -7.43
N ALA A 102 25.53 5.89 -8.27
CA ALA A 102 26.57 6.85 -8.59
C ALA A 102 26.90 7.77 -7.39
N VAL A 103 25.92 8.13 -6.54
CA VAL A 103 26.19 8.78 -5.24
C VAL A 103 27.04 7.91 -4.33
N LEU A 104 26.80 6.60 -4.31
CA LEU A 104 27.59 5.63 -3.53
C LEU A 104 28.98 5.36 -4.15
N SER A 105 29.13 5.54 -5.47
CA SER A 105 30.39 5.39 -6.20
C SER A 105 31.22 6.69 -6.31
N GLY A 106 30.73 7.82 -5.80
CA GLY A 106 31.43 9.11 -5.74
C GLY A 106 30.69 10.28 -6.40
N ALA A 107 30.81 11.46 -5.79
CA ALA A 107 30.12 12.70 -6.16
C ALA A 107 30.16 13.03 -7.67
N ALA A 108 31.32 12.89 -8.32
CA ALA A 108 31.48 13.21 -9.73
C ALA A 108 30.65 12.29 -10.65
N ARG A 109 30.57 10.99 -10.32
CA ARG A 109 29.81 10.01 -11.10
C ARG A 109 28.30 10.23 -10.92
N ALA A 110 27.89 10.64 -9.71
CA ALA A 110 26.50 11.02 -9.43
C ALA A 110 26.04 12.20 -10.26
N VAL A 111 26.88 13.23 -10.36
CA VAL A 111 26.61 14.41 -11.19
C VAL A 111 26.48 14.03 -12.67
N GLN A 112 27.34 13.15 -13.18
CA GLN A 112 27.26 12.67 -14.57
C GLN A 112 25.97 11.88 -14.83
N VAL A 113 25.57 10.98 -13.93
CA VAL A 113 24.32 10.22 -14.10
C VAL A 113 23.10 11.12 -14.02
N LEU A 114 23.06 12.07 -13.08
CA LEU A 114 21.96 13.04 -12.98
C LEU A 114 21.90 13.95 -14.21
N ARG A 115 23.05 14.36 -14.76
CA ARG A 115 23.11 15.13 -16.01
C ARG A 115 22.56 14.31 -17.19
N GLY A 116 23.00 13.06 -17.35
CA GLY A 116 22.49 12.17 -18.39
C GLY A 116 20.98 11.87 -18.25
N LEU A 117 20.46 11.75 -17.02
CA LEU A 117 19.02 11.64 -16.76
C LEU A 117 18.26 12.91 -17.15
N THR A 118 18.84 14.08 -16.84
CA THR A 118 18.26 15.39 -17.21
C THR A 118 18.19 15.55 -18.72
N GLU A 119 19.27 15.19 -19.42
CA GLU A 119 19.37 15.23 -20.88
C GLU A 119 18.40 14.22 -21.52
N LEU A 120 18.32 12.99 -21.02
CA LEU A 120 17.38 11.97 -21.50
C LEU A 120 15.92 12.39 -21.33
N ILE A 121 15.56 12.99 -20.18
CA ILE A 121 14.21 13.51 -19.94
C ILE A 121 13.91 14.68 -20.89
N ALA A 122 14.85 15.62 -21.04
CA ALA A 122 14.70 16.74 -21.97
C ALA A 122 14.57 16.30 -23.44
N GLU A 123 15.37 15.30 -23.86
CA GLU A 123 15.36 14.73 -25.21
C GLU A 123 14.08 13.93 -25.50
N ARG A 124 13.56 13.21 -24.49
CA ARG A 124 12.33 12.41 -24.62
C ARG A 124 11.07 13.27 -24.68
N TYR A 125 11.14 14.51 -24.19
CA TYR A 125 10.02 15.43 -24.15
C TYR A 125 10.36 16.83 -24.73
N PRO A 126 10.85 16.91 -25.97
CA PRO A 126 11.41 18.15 -26.53
C PRO A 126 10.32 19.17 -26.93
N THR A 127 9.08 18.71 -27.07
CA THR A 127 7.90 19.50 -27.44
C THR A 127 6.69 19.02 -26.67
N TRP A 128 6.64 19.30 -25.35
CA TRP A 128 5.42 19.14 -24.58
C TRP A 128 4.69 20.50 -24.55
N PRO A 129 3.97 20.91 -25.62
CA PRO A 129 3.14 22.08 -25.50
C PRO A 129 2.07 21.76 -24.45
N LEU A 130 1.83 22.74 -23.57
CA LEU A 130 0.53 22.96 -22.96
C LEU A 130 -0.52 22.84 -24.07
N LEU A 131 -1.12 21.67 -24.27
CA LEU A 131 -2.20 21.54 -25.25
C LEU A 131 -3.35 22.39 -24.75
N PRO A 132 -3.65 23.54 -25.39
CA PRO A 132 -4.76 24.37 -24.97
C PRO A 132 -6.03 23.57 -25.28
N GLY A 133 -6.73 23.10 -24.26
CA GLY A 133 -8.03 22.42 -24.42
C GLY A 133 -8.19 21.05 -23.76
N LEU A 134 -7.16 20.49 -23.10
CA LEU A 134 -7.37 19.30 -22.27
C LEU A 134 -8.19 19.69 -21.02
N ARG A 135 -9.43 19.19 -20.95
CA ARG A 135 -10.26 19.35 -19.75
C ARG A 135 -9.73 18.40 -18.66
N PRO A 136 -9.41 18.89 -17.46
CA PRO A 136 -9.05 18.03 -16.34
C PRO A 136 -10.20 17.06 -16.03
N GLY A 137 -9.92 15.75 -15.94
CA GLY A 137 -10.86 14.79 -15.33
C GLY A 137 -10.93 13.40 -15.96
N ALA A 138 -10.98 13.27 -17.29
CA ALA A 138 -11.17 11.98 -17.96
C ALA A 138 -9.96 11.52 -18.77
N ASP A 139 -9.41 12.38 -19.63
CA ASP A 139 -8.23 12.05 -20.46
C ASP A 139 -6.92 11.99 -19.66
N TYR A 140 -6.92 12.59 -18.47
CA TYR A 140 -5.78 12.66 -17.56
C TYR A 140 -5.49 11.32 -16.87
N ALA A 141 -6.52 10.51 -16.61
CA ALA A 141 -6.37 9.21 -15.93
C ALA A 141 -5.83 8.09 -16.83
N GLY A 142 -5.92 8.25 -18.16
CA GLY A 142 -5.52 7.22 -19.13
C GLY A 142 -4.02 7.10 -19.39
N ARG A 143 -3.19 8.08 -18.96
CA ARG A 143 -1.75 8.09 -19.21
C ARG A 143 -0.95 7.73 -17.96
N LEU A 144 -0.79 6.42 -17.75
CA LEU A 144 0.03 5.78 -16.70
C LEU A 144 1.50 6.27 -16.60
N GLY A 145 2.00 7.05 -17.57
CA GLY A 145 3.36 7.62 -17.54
C GLY A 145 3.59 8.70 -16.47
N GLN A 146 2.55 9.45 -16.07
CA GLN A 146 2.72 10.64 -15.22
C GLN A 146 3.17 10.34 -13.77
N TRP A 147 2.86 9.14 -13.28
CA TRP A 147 3.19 8.69 -11.93
C TRP A 147 4.66 8.32 -11.77
N ALA A 148 5.20 7.60 -12.76
CA ALA A 148 6.60 7.23 -12.78
C ALA A 148 7.48 8.48 -12.84
N ASP A 149 7.08 9.49 -13.60
CA ASP A 149 7.82 10.75 -13.76
C ASP A 149 7.91 11.54 -12.44
N SER A 150 6.85 11.59 -11.63
CA SER A 150 6.89 12.21 -10.30
C SER A 150 7.79 11.44 -9.32
N VAL A 151 7.75 10.10 -9.35
CA VAL A 151 8.67 9.26 -8.53
C VAL A 151 10.13 9.43 -8.96
N LEU A 152 10.38 9.52 -10.28
CA LEU A 152 11.72 9.79 -10.83
C LEU A 152 12.21 11.18 -10.45
N LEU A 153 11.34 12.20 -10.50
CA LEU A 153 11.67 13.55 -10.02
C LEU A 153 12.00 13.53 -8.53
N ILE A 154 11.16 12.93 -7.69
CA ILE A 154 11.41 12.81 -6.25
C ILE A 154 12.78 12.19 -6.02
N ARG A 155 13.09 11.09 -6.71
CA ARG A 155 14.41 10.43 -6.61
C ARG A 155 15.54 11.33 -7.07
N ALA A 156 15.40 12.04 -8.19
CA ALA A 156 16.43 12.91 -8.74
C ALA A 156 16.65 14.17 -7.86
N ALA A 157 15.58 14.78 -7.36
CA ALA A 157 15.61 15.90 -6.42
C ALA A 157 16.23 15.50 -5.08
N ARG A 158 15.88 14.31 -4.54
CA ARG A 158 16.52 13.73 -3.35
C ARG A 158 18.03 13.55 -3.58
N SER A 159 18.45 12.99 -4.71
CA SER A 159 19.87 12.83 -5.06
C SER A 159 20.60 14.16 -5.19
N ALA A 160 19.99 15.17 -5.82
CA ALA A 160 20.57 16.50 -5.94
C ALA A 160 20.75 17.19 -4.57
N TRP A 161 19.76 17.10 -3.68
CA TRP A 161 19.86 17.63 -2.31
C TRP A 161 21.01 17.00 -1.52
N SER A 162 21.18 15.69 -1.69
CA SER A 162 22.25 14.91 -1.06
C SER A 162 23.62 15.43 -1.47
N LEU A 163 23.84 15.63 -2.77
CA LEU A 163 25.08 16.16 -3.31
C LEU A 163 25.36 17.57 -2.79
N ARG A 164 24.33 18.39 -2.58
CA ARG A 164 24.49 19.72 -1.94
C ARG A 164 25.12 19.62 -0.57
N ARG A 165 24.58 18.74 0.29
CA ARG A 165 25.05 18.59 1.67
C ARG A 165 26.48 18.08 1.74
N LEU A 166 26.88 17.28 0.75
CA LEU A 166 28.24 16.79 0.61
C LEU A 166 29.20 17.82 -0.02
N GLY A 167 28.72 19.03 -0.35
CA GLY A 167 29.52 20.05 -1.06
C GLY A 167 29.85 19.70 -2.51
N ALA A 168 29.26 18.63 -3.05
CA ALA A 168 29.55 18.10 -4.38
C ALA A 168 28.94 18.93 -5.53
N VAL A 169 27.93 19.74 -5.22
CA VAL A 169 27.29 20.64 -6.18
C VAL A 169 27.02 21.99 -5.50
N ASN A 170 27.21 23.08 -6.25
CA ASN A 170 26.96 24.42 -5.75
C ASN A 170 25.47 24.80 -5.86
N ARG A 171 25.07 25.91 -5.20
CA ARG A 171 23.68 26.40 -5.24
C ARG A 171 23.18 26.70 -6.65
N ALA A 172 24.06 27.18 -7.54
CA ALA A 172 23.69 27.54 -8.91
C ALA A 172 23.31 26.32 -9.75
N TRP A 173 24.07 25.23 -9.65
CA TRP A 173 23.77 23.96 -10.33
C TRP A 173 22.44 23.37 -9.84
N LEU A 174 22.18 23.43 -8.54
CA LEU A 174 20.89 22.97 -7.98
C LEU A 174 19.71 23.82 -8.40
N ALA A 175 19.91 25.14 -8.51
CA ALA A 175 18.89 26.04 -9.02
C ALA A 175 18.59 25.74 -10.50
N ASP A 176 19.62 25.50 -11.32
CA ASP A 176 19.47 25.15 -12.74
C ASP A 176 18.84 23.76 -12.93
N PHE A 177 19.34 22.74 -12.22
CA PHE A 177 18.78 21.39 -12.21
C PHE A 177 17.32 21.40 -11.75
N GLY A 178 17.05 22.11 -10.66
CA GLY A 178 15.72 22.29 -10.12
C GLY A 178 14.78 23.02 -11.09
N ALA A 179 15.25 24.10 -11.73
CA ALA A 179 14.47 24.84 -12.72
C ALA A 179 14.15 24.01 -13.97
N ARG A 180 15.07 23.16 -14.43
CA ARG A 180 14.89 22.34 -15.64
C ARG A 180 14.02 21.11 -15.42
N LEU A 181 14.12 20.47 -14.25
CA LEU A 181 13.48 19.18 -14.00
C LEU A 181 12.24 19.31 -13.11
N ALA A 182 12.34 20.10 -12.03
CA ALA A 182 11.25 20.22 -11.07
C ALA A 182 10.10 21.07 -11.61
N ARG A 183 10.39 22.17 -12.32
CA ARG A 183 9.34 23.07 -12.80
C ARG A 183 8.34 22.39 -13.75
N PRO A 184 8.74 21.69 -14.83
CA PRO A 184 7.78 21.05 -15.72
C PRO A 184 6.98 19.95 -15.03
N VAL A 185 7.63 19.15 -14.17
CA VAL A 185 6.95 18.05 -13.47
C VAL A 185 5.99 18.59 -12.40
N LEU A 186 6.33 19.67 -11.70
CA LEU A 186 5.46 20.29 -10.69
C LEU A 186 4.27 21.03 -11.32
N GLU A 187 4.51 21.78 -12.40
CA GLU A 187 3.48 22.51 -13.15
C GLU A 187 2.53 21.55 -13.87
N ILE A 188 3.05 20.49 -14.51
CA ILE A 188 2.25 19.59 -15.35
C ILE A 188 1.58 18.49 -14.53
N ASN A 189 2.31 17.87 -13.60
CA ASN A 189 1.83 16.67 -12.90
C ASN A 189 1.46 16.95 -11.45
N THR A 190 2.33 17.61 -10.68
CA THR A 190 2.19 17.62 -9.22
C THR A 190 1.05 18.50 -8.75
N MET A 191 0.83 19.72 -9.25
CA MET A 191 -0.27 20.56 -8.76
C MET A 191 -1.67 20.01 -9.08
N PRO A 192 -1.98 19.59 -10.33
CA PRO A 192 -3.25 18.94 -10.62
C PRO A 192 -3.41 17.62 -9.84
N ALA A 193 -2.33 16.85 -9.70
CA ALA A 193 -2.35 15.64 -8.90
C ALA A 193 -2.54 15.96 -7.41
N LEU A 194 -1.92 17.01 -6.87
CA LEU A 194 -2.04 17.41 -5.47
C LEU A 194 -3.51 17.71 -5.17
N GLU A 195 -4.15 18.56 -5.96
CA GLU A 195 -5.57 18.92 -5.82
C GLU A 195 -6.50 17.71 -6.04
N TYR A 196 -6.28 16.93 -7.10
CA TYR A 196 -7.06 15.72 -7.36
C TYR A 196 -6.89 14.66 -6.25
N ARG A 197 -5.68 14.49 -5.73
CA ARG A 197 -5.37 13.48 -4.69
C ARG A 197 -5.82 13.93 -3.32
N HIS A 198 -5.81 15.23 -3.08
CA HIS A 198 -6.46 15.85 -1.93
C HIS A 198 -7.93 15.45 -1.87
N ASP A 199 -8.63 15.36 -3.01
CA ASP A 199 -10.03 14.91 -3.03
C ASP A 199 -10.22 13.41 -2.84
N LYS A 200 -9.20 12.60 -3.16
CA LYS A 200 -9.27 11.14 -3.03
C LYS A 200 -8.87 10.60 -1.67
N TYR A 201 -8.13 11.38 -0.89
CA TYR A 201 -7.59 10.95 0.40
C TYR A 201 -6.96 9.56 0.33
N HIS A 202 -5.77 9.44 -0.29
CA HIS A 202 -5.18 8.17 -0.74
C HIS A 202 -3.67 8.17 -0.46
N ASN A 203 -3.00 7.01 -0.33
CA ASN A 203 -1.55 6.90 -0.12
C ASN A 203 -0.76 7.72 -1.16
N ALA A 204 -1.23 7.75 -2.40
CA ALA A 204 -0.77 8.59 -3.50
C ALA A 204 -0.57 10.08 -3.15
N MET A 205 -1.31 10.58 -2.17
CA MET A 205 -1.19 11.95 -1.69
C MET A 205 0.16 12.20 -1.03
N VAL A 206 0.73 11.22 -0.31
CA VAL A 206 2.04 11.41 0.32
C VAL A 206 3.17 11.53 -0.70
N ASP A 207 2.99 10.95 -1.89
CA ASP A 207 3.95 11.09 -3.00
C ASP A 207 3.93 12.53 -3.53
N ALA A 208 2.73 13.08 -3.73
CA ALA A 208 2.56 14.47 -4.17
C ALA A 208 3.03 15.48 -3.12
N HIS A 209 2.72 15.23 -1.84
CA HIS A 209 3.24 16.03 -0.72
C HIS A 209 4.76 16.06 -0.71
N GLU A 210 5.40 14.91 -0.90
CA GLU A 210 6.85 14.85 -0.89
C GLU A 210 7.46 15.63 -2.05
N ALA A 211 6.94 15.44 -3.26
CA ALA A 211 7.42 16.20 -4.43
C ALA A 211 7.31 17.71 -4.20
N ALA A 212 6.16 18.18 -3.70
CA ALA A 212 5.92 19.59 -3.45
C ALA A 212 6.79 20.16 -2.31
N LEU A 213 7.02 19.41 -1.21
CA LEU A 213 7.91 19.85 -0.14
C LEU A 213 9.37 19.93 -0.58
N LEU A 214 9.86 18.90 -1.26
CA LEU A 214 11.22 18.89 -1.78
C LEU A 214 11.42 20.05 -2.75
N ALA A 215 10.46 20.31 -3.63
CA ALA A 215 10.49 21.46 -4.52
C ALA A 215 10.55 22.79 -3.76
N GLY A 216 9.65 22.99 -2.80
CA GLY A 216 9.59 24.22 -2.03
C GLY A 216 10.88 24.49 -1.25
N TRP A 217 11.45 23.48 -0.59
CA TRP A 217 12.72 23.62 0.14
C TRP A 217 13.95 23.76 -0.76
N LEU A 218 13.98 23.08 -1.92
CA LEU A 218 15.13 23.13 -2.83
C LEU A 218 15.20 24.43 -3.62
N LEU A 219 14.05 24.87 -4.12
CA LEU A 219 13.96 26.00 -5.05
C LEU A 219 13.66 27.31 -4.32
N GLY A 220 13.11 27.24 -3.11
CA GLY A 220 12.82 28.39 -2.24
C GLY A 220 11.82 29.36 -2.85
N ARG A 221 11.82 30.59 -2.33
CA ARG A 221 10.90 31.68 -2.73
C ARG A 221 10.97 32.08 -4.21
N GLY A 222 12.09 31.81 -4.88
CA GLY A 222 12.27 32.14 -6.29
C GLY A 222 11.45 31.22 -7.22
N PHE A 223 11.05 30.05 -6.73
CA PHE A 223 10.15 29.17 -7.45
C PHE A 223 8.75 29.73 -7.46
N ARG A 224 8.06 29.65 -8.61
CA ARG A 224 6.63 29.94 -8.72
C ARG A 224 5.98 28.89 -9.59
N VAL A 225 4.93 28.27 -9.08
CA VAL A 225 4.03 27.38 -9.82
C VAL A 225 2.64 27.98 -9.83
N ARG A 226 1.97 28.00 -10.98
CA ARG A 226 0.58 28.45 -11.05
C ARG A 226 -0.35 27.29 -10.70
N ASP A 227 -1.39 27.59 -9.95
CA ASP A 227 -2.55 26.73 -9.76
C ASP A 227 -3.15 26.41 -11.13
N VAL A 228 -3.40 25.14 -11.38
CA VAL A 228 -3.77 24.65 -12.71
C VAL A 228 -5.29 24.70 -12.90
N VAL A 229 -6.05 24.79 -11.81
CA VAL A 229 -7.51 24.89 -11.83
C VAL A 229 -7.94 26.31 -12.09
N ASP A 230 -7.38 27.31 -11.39
CA ASP A 230 -7.79 28.69 -11.56
C ASP A 230 -6.83 29.55 -12.41
N GLY A 231 -5.57 29.12 -12.59
CA GLY A 231 -4.53 29.85 -13.33
C GLY A 231 -4.12 31.20 -12.71
N ARG A 232 -4.77 31.61 -11.62
CA ARG A 232 -4.67 32.92 -10.98
C ARG A 232 -3.77 32.87 -9.77
N ARG A 233 -3.82 31.78 -8.99
CA ARG A 233 -2.97 31.62 -7.82
C ARG A 233 -1.58 31.18 -8.24
N ALA A 234 -0.56 31.88 -7.78
CA ALA A 234 0.83 31.47 -7.93
C ALA A 234 1.38 31.09 -6.56
N TRP A 235 1.84 29.86 -6.42
CA TRP A 235 2.46 29.35 -5.22
C TRP A 235 3.97 29.53 -5.35
N ASN A 236 4.58 30.21 -4.38
CA ASN A 236 6.03 30.16 -4.25
C ASN A 236 6.49 28.93 -3.44
N GLY A 237 7.80 28.67 -3.37
CA GLY A 237 8.31 27.51 -2.63
C GLY A 237 7.91 27.47 -1.14
N ASP A 238 7.85 28.62 -0.47
CA ASP A 238 7.40 28.70 0.92
C ASP A 238 5.89 28.44 1.02
N ASP A 239 5.09 28.95 0.08
CA ASP A 239 3.64 28.71 0.03
C ASP A 239 3.33 27.22 -0.15
N LEU A 240 4.09 26.52 -1.00
CA LEU A 240 3.95 25.08 -1.19
C LEU A 240 4.30 24.30 0.06
N VAL A 241 5.39 24.65 0.74
CA VAL A 241 5.78 24.02 2.00
C VAL A 241 4.69 24.23 3.04
N GLU A 242 4.18 25.46 3.16
CA GLU A 242 3.11 25.78 4.10
C GLU A 242 1.82 25.01 3.77
N TYR A 243 1.44 24.95 2.50
CA TYR A 243 0.27 24.23 2.04
C TYR A 243 0.37 22.72 2.29
N VAL A 244 1.50 22.10 1.98
CA VAL A 244 1.69 20.67 2.20
C VAL A 244 1.81 20.36 3.69
N TRP A 245 2.41 21.24 4.49
CA TRP A 245 2.62 20.95 5.91
C TRP A 245 1.37 21.20 6.75
N ASN A 246 0.77 22.39 6.60
CA ASN A 246 -0.31 22.92 7.44
C ASN A 246 -1.64 23.12 6.68
N GLY A 247 -1.66 22.92 5.37
CA GLY A 247 -2.89 23.06 4.60
C GLY A 247 -3.98 22.08 5.05
N PRO A 248 -5.24 22.30 4.60
CA PRO A 248 -6.40 21.54 5.04
C PRO A 248 -6.30 20.05 4.76
N LYS A 249 -5.43 19.64 3.83
CA LYS A 249 -5.14 18.25 3.47
C LYS A 249 -3.63 18.00 3.45
N GLY A 250 -2.88 18.73 4.28
CA GLY A 250 -1.45 18.59 4.44
C GLY A 250 -1.04 17.34 5.23
N ILE A 251 0.24 17.21 5.55
CA ILE A 251 0.81 16.05 6.26
C ILE A 251 0.15 15.86 7.63
N ALA A 252 -0.08 16.93 8.38
CA ALA A 252 -0.72 16.84 9.68
C ALA A 252 -2.14 16.26 9.56
N PHE A 253 -2.91 16.74 8.58
CA PHE A 253 -4.23 16.23 8.26
C PHE A 253 -4.16 14.77 7.79
N PHE A 254 -3.20 14.42 6.92
CA PHE A 254 -3.04 13.05 6.46
C PHE A 254 -2.80 12.12 7.65
N ILE A 255 -1.81 12.38 8.51
CA ILE A 255 -1.54 11.53 9.68
C ILE A 255 -2.76 11.43 10.60
N ALA A 256 -3.51 12.53 10.77
CA ALA A 256 -4.68 12.57 11.63
C ALA A 256 -5.89 11.76 11.11
N ASN A 257 -5.97 11.48 9.81
CA ASN A 257 -7.12 10.79 9.21
C ASN A 257 -6.74 9.44 8.59
N ALA A 258 -5.45 9.18 8.39
CA ALA A 258 -4.96 7.99 7.69
C ALA A 258 -4.66 6.88 8.69
N PHE A 259 -4.29 7.31 9.90
CA PHE A 259 -4.05 6.46 11.04
C PHE A 259 -5.07 6.83 12.11
N ASP A 260 -5.69 5.83 12.72
CA ASP A 260 -6.52 6.03 13.90
C ASP A 260 -5.66 6.21 15.16
N ALA A 261 -6.25 6.14 16.35
CA ALA A 261 -5.50 6.31 17.60
C ALA A 261 -4.59 5.11 17.92
N GLU A 262 -4.96 3.93 17.43
CA GLU A 262 -4.29 2.64 17.59
C GLU A 262 -3.18 2.43 16.53
N GLY A 263 -3.12 3.30 15.53
CA GLY A 263 -2.11 3.29 14.47
C GLY A 263 -2.60 2.65 13.17
N THR A 264 -3.81 2.10 13.15
CA THR A 264 -4.37 1.37 12.03
C THR A 264 -4.46 2.26 10.80
N TYR A 265 -3.90 1.75 9.71
CA TYR A 265 -3.95 2.41 8.42
C TYR A 265 -5.27 2.13 7.71
N TRP A 266 -5.96 3.19 7.29
CA TRP A 266 -7.31 3.08 6.75
C TRP A 266 -7.43 2.31 5.42
N GLU A 267 -6.35 2.21 4.61
CA GLU A 267 -6.39 1.41 3.36
C GLU A 267 -6.16 -0.09 3.59
N LEU A 268 -5.99 -0.51 4.85
CA LEU A 268 -5.85 -1.89 5.35
C LEU A 268 -4.70 -2.74 4.76
N SER A 269 -4.03 -2.27 3.71
CA SER A 269 -2.86 -2.89 3.10
C SER A 269 -1.59 -2.49 3.84
N HIS A 270 -0.88 -3.49 4.35
CA HIS A 270 0.42 -3.30 4.99
C HIS A 270 1.46 -2.76 4.00
N THR A 271 1.37 -3.13 2.72
CA THR A 271 2.29 -2.60 1.70
C THR A 271 2.08 -1.11 1.50
N TYR A 272 0.84 -0.65 1.43
CA TYR A 272 0.53 0.77 1.22
C TYR A 272 0.72 1.61 2.48
N LYS A 273 0.55 1.01 3.67
CA LYS A 273 1.00 1.59 4.94
C LYS A 273 2.51 1.84 4.97
N LEU A 274 3.32 0.83 4.62
CA LEU A 274 4.77 0.99 4.53
C LEU A 274 5.18 1.99 3.46
N HIS A 275 4.50 2.00 2.30
CA HIS A 275 4.67 3.02 1.27
C HIS A 275 4.48 4.42 1.87
N CYS A 276 3.40 4.65 2.62
CA CYS A 276 3.19 5.92 3.30
C CYS A 276 4.36 6.30 4.21
N PHE A 277 4.88 5.38 5.03
CA PHE A 277 6.02 5.67 5.90
C PHE A 277 7.31 5.96 5.12
N HIS A 278 7.53 5.29 3.98
CA HIS A 278 8.69 5.55 3.13
C HIS A 278 8.74 7.00 2.61
N HIS A 279 7.58 7.65 2.44
CA HIS A 279 7.48 9.04 1.99
C HIS A 279 7.32 10.02 3.17
N LEU A 280 6.50 9.69 4.18
CA LEU A 280 6.26 10.53 5.35
C LEU A 280 7.52 10.77 6.18
N LEU A 281 8.25 9.71 6.55
CA LEU A 281 9.37 9.87 7.49
C LEU A 281 10.46 10.82 6.97
N PRO A 282 10.91 10.73 5.69
CA PRO A 282 11.81 11.74 5.14
C PRO A 282 11.27 13.16 5.19
N MET A 283 10.00 13.37 4.85
CA MET A 283 9.36 14.69 4.93
C MET A 283 9.37 15.23 6.36
N LEU A 284 9.11 14.37 7.35
CA LEU A 284 9.08 14.75 8.76
C LEU A 284 10.47 15.07 9.32
N LEU A 285 11.48 14.30 8.92
CA LEU A 285 12.88 14.56 9.26
C LEU A 285 13.36 15.88 8.67
N LEU A 286 13.04 16.15 7.40
CA LEU A 286 13.37 17.41 6.74
C LEU A 286 12.61 18.58 7.37
N GLY A 287 11.31 18.41 7.64
CA GLY A 287 10.50 19.41 8.34
C GLY A 287 11.14 19.82 9.65
N ARG A 288 11.59 18.84 10.46
CA ARG A 288 12.28 19.11 11.73
C ARG A 288 13.58 19.92 11.55
N ILE A 289 14.38 19.64 10.51
CA ILE A 289 15.57 20.43 10.17
C ILE A 289 15.19 21.87 9.81
N HIS A 290 14.04 22.05 9.16
CA HIS A 290 13.49 23.35 8.81
C HIS A 290 12.64 23.99 9.92
N GLY A 291 12.77 23.52 11.18
CA GLY A 291 12.06 24.09 12.33
C GLY A 291 10.56 23.76 12.38
N ARG A 292 10.09 22.80 11.59
CA ARG A 292 8.70 22.33 11.55
C ARG A 292 8.58 20.98 12.25
N ALA A 293 8.04 20.98 13.45
CA ALA A 293 7.74 19.76 14.19
C ALA A 293 6.26 19.39 14.05
N LEU A 294 5.95 18.10 14.05
CA LEU A 294 4.58 17.64 14.26
C LEU A 294 4.14 17.92 15.70
N ALA A 295 2.83 18.10 15.87
CA ALA A 295 2.24 18.08 17.19
C ALA A 295 2.57 16.76 17.92
N PRO A 296 2.77 16.77 19.26
CA PRO A 296 3.08 15.55 20.01
C PRO A 296 2.05 14.43 19.84
N ALA A 297 0.77 14.76 19.72
CA ALA A 297 -0.29 13.78 19.50
C ALA A 297 -0.15 13.04 18.16
N LEU A 298 0.15 13.77 17.07
CA LEU A 298 0.39 13.16 15.74
C LEU A 298 1.69 12.34 15.72
N THR A 299 2.70 12.81 16.43
CA THR A 299 3.97 12.07 16.60
C THR A 299 3.75 10.75 17.32
N ARG A 300 2.94 10.74 18.39
CA ARG A 300 2.55 9.51 19.10
C ARG A 300 1.78 8.56 18.20
N ARG A 301 0.78 9.07 17.48
CA ARG A 301 -0.02 8.30 16.54
C ARG A 301 0.82 7.63 15.46
N LEU A 302 1.77 8.35 14.88
CA LEU A 302 2.72 7.77 13.93
C LEU A 302 3.58 6.67 14.57
N GLY A 303 3.95 6.83 15.84
CA GLY A 303 4.63 5.81 16.64
C GLY A 303 3.79 4.54 16.80
N GLU A 304 2.50 4.66 17.11
CA GLU A 304 1.57 3.52 17.18
C GLU A 304 1.44 2.83 15.81
N ALA A 305 1.28 3.61 14.73
CA ALA A 305 1.14 3.05 13.38
C ALA A 305 2.38 2.27 12.92
N LEU A 306 3.58 2.75 13.27
CA LEU A 306 4.83 2.02 13.03
C LEU A 306 4.94 0.77 13.91
N TRP A 307 4.52 0.86 15.18
CA TRP A 307 4.56 -0.25 16.12
C TRP A 307 3.63 -1.36 15.69
N GLU A 308 2.43 -1.01 15.24
CA GLU A 308 1.47 -1.93 14.63
C GLU A 308 2.10 -2.68 13.45
N SER A 309 2.84 -2.02 12.54
CA SER A 309 3.54 -2.75 11.47
C SER A 309 4.57 -3.77 11.96
N VAL A 310 5.18 -3.55 13.14
CA VAL A 310 6.00 -4.57 13.79
C VAL A 310 5.12 -5.71 14.28
N CYS A 311 4.00 -5.41 14.93
CA CYS A 311 3.08 -6.39 15.48
C CYS A 311 2.20 -7.10 14.44
N GLU A 312 2.16 -6.65 13.19
CA GLU A 312 1.54 -7.31 12.05
C GLU A 312 2.49 -8.34 11.42
N THR A 313 3.80 -8.18 11.62
CA THR A 313 4.83 -8.97 10.95
C THR A 313 4.88 -10.41 11.44
N PHE A 314 4.96 -11.38 10.52
CA PHE A 314 5.17 -12.78 10.86
C PHE A 314 6.56 -13.03 11.45
N PRO A 315 6.75 -14.14 12.19
CA PRO A 315 8.04 -14.53 12.74
C PRO A 315 9.20 -14.65 11.74
N ASN A 316 8.94 -14.87 10.44
CA ASN A 316 9.97 -14.81 9.39
C ASN A 316 10.31 -13.38 8.93
N GLY A 317 9.63 -12.37 9.45
CA GLY A 317 9.78 -10.98 9.08
C GLY A 317 8.83 -10.48 8.02
N GLU A 318 8.12 -11.36 7.32
CA GLU A 318 7.22 -10.96 6.25
C GLU A 318 5.94 -10.38 6.82
N LEU A 319 5.39 -9.39 6.14
CA LEU A 319 4.02 -8.96 6.36
C LEU A 319 3.06 -10.03 5.82
N PRO A 320 1.93 -10.27 6.50
CA PRO A 320 0.93 -11.19 6.01
C PRO A 320 0.36 -10.68 4.67
N PRO A 321 0.22 -11.53 3.65
CA PRO A 321 -0.18 -11.11 2.32
C PRO A 321 -1.71 -10.97 2.18
N LEU A 322 -2.40 -10.31 3.12
CA LEU A 322 -3.83 -10.00 2.97
C LEU A 322 -4.03 -8.64 2.27
N SER A 323 -5.18 -8.51 1.61
CA SER A 323 -5.52 -7.35 0.78
C SER A 323 -4.44 -7.11 -0.30
N GLU A 324 -4.32 -5.89 -0.84
CA GLU A 324 -3.22 -5.55 -1.74
C GLU A 324 -1.87 -5.39 -0.96
N THR A 325 -1.44 -6.42 -0.23
CA THR A 325 -0.10 -6.56 0.37
C THR A 325 0.79 -7.47 -0.47
N HIS A 326 1.94 -6.98 -0.91
CA HIS A 326 2.91 -7.78 -1.65
C HIS A 326 3.50 -8.89 -0.78
N PRO A 327 3.50 -10.15 -1.25
CA PRO A 327 4.23 -11.23 -0.60
C PRO A 327 5.72 -10.90 -0.47
N GLY A 328 6.34 -11.30 0.64
CA GLY A 328 7.76 -11.03 0.89
C GLY A 328 8.09 -9.57 1.24
N ARG A 329 7.09 -8.74 1.53
CA ARG A 329 7.35 -7.40 2.10
C ARG A 329 7.69 -7.50 3.58
N HIS A 330 8.52 -6.58 4.03
CA HIS A 330 8.97 -6.47 5.41
C HIS A 330 8.85 -5.02 5.86
N PRO A 331 8.53 -4.73 7.14
CA PRO A 331 8.79 -3.41 7.69
C PRO A 331 10.28 -3.11 7.60
N GLY A 332 10.67 -2.23 6.67
CA GLY A 332 12.07 -1.91 6.43
C GLY A 332 12.72 -1.42 7.73
N PRO A 333 13.82 -2.03 8.22
CA PRO A 333 14.41 -1.66 9.51
C PRO A 333 14.77 -0.18 9.63
N LEU A 334 15.03 0.47 8.50
CA LEU A 334 15.42 1.87 8.44
C LEU A 334 14.21 2.82 8.51
N VAL A 335 13.04 2.38 8.01
CA VAL A 335 11.76 3.05 8.28
C VAL A 335 11.48 2.97 9.77
N MET A 336 11.67 1.79 10.36
CA MET A 336 11.45 1.58 11.79
C MET A 336 12.45 2.35 12.66
N GLU A 337 13.71 2.46 12.25
CA GLU A 337 14.72 3.24 12.96
C GLU A 337 14.47 4.75 12.89
N ALA A 338 14.16 5.27 11.70
CA ALA A 338 13.76 6.66 11.53
C ALA A 338 12.50 6.98 12.35
N GLY A 339 11.52 6.06 12.35
CA GLY A 339 10.33 6.12 13.16
C GLY A 339 10.62 6.12 14.67
N ALA A 340 11.46 5.21 15.14
CA ALA A 340 11.87 5.09 16.54
C ALA A 340 12.57 6.37 17.04
N TRP A 341 13.37 7.01 16.18
CA TRP A 341 14.02 8.28 16.47
C TRP A 341 13.01 9.44 16.48
N LEU A 342 12.21 9.57 15.43
CA LEU A 342 11.25 10.66 15.25
C LEU A 342 10.20 10.66 16.36
N CYS A 343 9.62 9.49 16.62
CA CYS A 343 8.52 9.31 17.57
C CYS A 343 9.00 9.16 19.01
N ARG A 344 10.31 8.99 19.22
CA ARG A 344 10.92 8.68 20.51
C ARG A 344 10.34 7.43 21.19
N ASP A 345 9.74 6.52 20.44
CA ASP A 345 9.11 5.31 20.95
C ASP A 345 10.15 4.26 21.40
N ALA A 346 10.07 3.82 22.65
CA ALA A 346 10.98 2.84 23.22
C ALA A 346 10.72 1.41 22.71
N ARG A 347 9.47 1.08 22.36
CA ARG A 347 9.08 -0.22 21.82
C ARG A 347 9.69 -0.42 20.44
N LEU A 348 9.57 0.59 19.57
CA LEU A 348 10.20 0.57 18.24
C LEU A 348 11.72 0.38 18.34
N ARG A 349 12.37 1.08 19.28
CA ARG A 349 13.81 0.88 19.54
C ARG A 349 14.15 -0.55 19.97
N ALA A 350 13.35 -1.14 20.86
CA ALA A 350 13.53 -2.51 21.31
C ALA A 350 13.34 -3.54 20.17
N ALA A 351 12.52 -3.22 19.16
CA ALA A 351 12.29 -4.09 18.01
C ALA A 351 13.39 -4.05 16.95
N LEU A 352 14.26 -3.03 16.92
CA LEU A 352 15.28 -2.90 15.87
C LEU A 352 16.21 -4.13 15.71
N PRO A 353 16.74 -4.76 16.78
CA PRO A 353 17.58 -5.95 16.64
C PRO A 353 16.82 -7.16 16.06
N LEU A 354 15.53 -7.27 16.36
CA LEU A 354 14.66 -8.30 15.79
C LEU A 354 14.43 -8.02 14.30
N LEU A 355 14.03 -6.81 13.95
CA LEU A 355 13.82 -6.39 12.56
C LEU A 355 15.07 -6.53 11.70
N ASP A 356 16.26 -6.23 12.23
CA ASP A 356 17.52 -6.43 11.50
C ASP A 356 17.84 -7.92 11.28
N ARG A 357 17.55 -8.78 12.25
CA ARG A 357 17.69 -10.25 12.08
C ARG A 357 16.73 -10.78 11.01
N LEU A 358 15.46 -10.37 11.08
CA LEU A 358 14.43 -10.77 10.11
C LEU A 358 14.79 -10.30 8.70
N ARG A 359 15.25 -9.05 8.57
CA ARG A 359 15.77 -8.51 7.31
C ARG A 359 16.91 -9.36 6.77
N LYS A 360 17.92 -9.68 7.60
CA LYS A 360 19.06 -10.51 7.17
C LYS A 360 18.59 -11.89 6.69
N ALA A 361 17.59 -12.48 7.34
CA ALA A 361 17.03 -13.77 6.94
C ALA A 361 16.27 -13.71 5.60
N SER A 362 15.56 -12.61 5.33
CA SER A 362 14.80 -12.44 4.08
C SER A 362 15.66 -12.30 2.82
N GLY A 363 16.93 -11.91 2.97
CA GLY A 363 17.82 -11.64 1.84
C GLY A 363 17.45 -10.39 1.01
N ASP A 364 16.47 -9.57 1.42
CA ASP A 364 16.00 -8.41 0.64
C ASP A 364 17.09 -7.33 0.46
N PRO A 365 17.59 -7.10 -0.77
CA PRO A 365 18.56 -6.05 -1.05
C PRO A 365 17.91 -4.67 -1.19
N GLN A 366 16.59 -4.56 -1.50
CA GLN A 366 15.97 -3.29 -1.89
C GLN A 366 15.81 -2.30 -0.74
N SER A 367 15.62 -2.79 0.49
CA SER A 367 15.54 -1.94 1.68
C SER A 367 16.87 -1.26 2.05
N HIS A 368 18.00 -1.59 1.41
CA HIS A 368 19.33 -1.12 1.82
C HIS A 368 19.69 0.31 1.42
N HIS A 369 19.25 0.80 0.26
CA HIS A 369 19.84 2.02 -0.30
C HIS A 369 19.31 3.30 0.37
N TRP A 370 17.99 3.42 0.48
CA TRP A 370 17.38 4.63 1.04
C TRP A 370 17.61 4.77 2.54
N GLY A 371 17.46 3.68 3.28
CA GLY A 371 17.60 3.80 4.71
C GLY A 371 19.05 4.02 5.16
N ARG A 372 20.04 3.48 4.43
CA ARG A 372 21.46 3.85 4.67
C ARG A 372 21.68 5.33 4.43
N PHE A 373 21.01 5.91 3.45
CA PHE A 373 21.04 7.34 3.19
C PHE A 373 20.40 8.15 4.33
N VAL A 374 19.18 7.79 4.76
CA VAL A 374 18.50 8.47 5.86
C VAL A 374 19.31 8.36 7.16
N HIS A 375 19.81 7.16 7.45
CA HIS A 375 20.65 6.90 8.60
C HIS A 375 21.95 7.72 8.57
N ARG A 376 22.59 7.88 7.41
CA ARG A 376 23.85 8.65 7.31
C ARG A 376 23.65 10.17 7.41
N LEU A 377 22.51 10.69 6.96
CA LEU A 377 22.29 12.14 6.90
C LEU A 377 21.50 12.73 8.07
N PHE A 378 20.62 11.93 8.69
CA PHE A 378 19.62 12.46 9.63
C PHE A 378 19.70 11.87 11.03
N LEU A 379 20.26 10.68 11.21
CA LEU A 379 20.50 10.14 12.54
C LEU A 379 21.86 10.65 13.02
N PRO A 380 21.90 11.57 13.99
CA PRO A 380 23.17 11.98 14.58
C PRO A 380 23.87 10.76 15.18
N ALA A 381 25.20 10.80 15.29
CA ALA A 381 26.00 9.76 15.93
C ALA A 381 25.60 9.48 17.40
N THR A 382 24.73 10.31 17.99
CA THR A 382 24.02 10.01 19.22
C THR A 382 23.08 8.82 19.00
N ARG A 383 23.66 7.62 19.10
CA ARG A 383 22.88 6.41 19.31
C ARG A 383 21.94 6.71 20.49
N PRO A 384 20.63 6.47 20.34
CA PRO A 384 19.74 6.45 21.50
C PRO A 384 20.37 5.56 22.57
N GLY A 385 20.16 5.89 23.85
CA GLY A 385 20.63 5.07 24.97
C GLY A 385 20.33 3.58 24.76
N ALA A 386 21.16 2.71 25.37
CA ALA A 386 21.15 1.26 25.14
C ALA A 386 19.73 0.71 24.95
N ALA A 387 19.51 -0.04 23.87
CA ALA A 387 18.24 -0.68 23.62
C ALA A 387 17.84 -1.54 24.83
N PRO A 388 16.54 -1.60 25.18
CA PRO A 388 16.08 -2.52 26.22
C PRO A 388 16.61 -3.93 25.96
N SER A 389 17.08 -4.62 27.00
CA SER A 389 17.72 -5.94 26.86
C SER A 389 16.74 -7.04 26.44
N ALA A 390 15.44 -6.85 26.65
CA ALA A 390 14.42 -7.81 26.28
C ALA A 390 13.92 -7.54 24.85
N ALA A 391 14.08 -8.53 23.97
CA ALA A 391 13.44 -8.53 22.67
C ALA A 391 11.91 -8.43 22.84
N PRO A 392 11.19 -7.78 21.91
CA PRO A 392 9.73 -7.80 21.92
C PRO A 392 9.23 -9.24 21.98
N ARG A 393 8.26 -9.49 22.86
CA ARG A 393 7.54 -10.76 22.83
C ARG A 393 6.55 -10.70 21.67
N TRP A 394 6.58 -11.72 20.82
CA TRP A 394 5.57 -11.95 19.81
C TRP A 394 4.29 -12.43 20.49
N ASN A 395 3.44 -11.48 20.88
CA ASN A 395 2.12 -11.79 21.39
C ASN A 395 1.10 -11.80 20.26
N ASP A 396 -0.10 -12.28 20.57
CA ASP A 396 -1.26 -12.03 19.73
C ASP A 396 -1.52 -10.54 19.63
N HIS A 397 -2.02 -10.12 18.49
CA HIS A 397 -2.35 -8.75 18.24
C HIS A 397 -3.69 -8.66 17.53
N LEU A 398 -4.68 -8.12 18.23
CA LEU A 398 -6.02 -7.88 17.73
C LEU A 398 -6.17 -6.40 17.43
N HIS A 399 -6.68 -6.08 16.24
CA HIS A 399 -7.00 -4.75 15.78
C HIS A 399 -8.47 -4.63 15.42
N PRO A 400 -9.32 -4.26 16.39
CA PRO A 400 -10.74 -4.04 16.14
C PRO A 400 -11.02 -3.04 15.01
N SER A 401 -10.17 -2.02 14.85
CA SER A 401 -10.39 -0.93 13.90
C SER A 401 -9.99 -1.23 12.46
N SER A 402 -8.94 -2.04 12.22
CA SER A 402 -8.58 -2.54 10.88
C SER A 402 -9.27 -3.85 10.52
N SER A 403 -10.01 -4.41 11.45
CA SER A 403 -10.61 -5.73 11.31
C SER A 403 -9.59 -6.89 11.17
N GLN A 404 -8.44 -6.79 11.85
CA GLN A 404 -7.33 -7.74 11.70
C GLN A 404 -6.88 -8.42 13.01
N LEU A 405 -6.48 -9.68 12.93
CA LEU A 405 -5.86 -10.44 14.03
C LEU A 405 -4.58 -11.07 13.52
N VAL A 406 -3.47 -10.88 14.22
CA VAL A 406 -2.30 -11.78 14.13
C VAL A 406 -2.13 -12.56 15.44
N ALA A 407 -2.45 -13.84 15.40
CA ALA A 407 -2.23 -14.77 16.52
C ALA A 407 -0.91 -15.52 16.34
N ARG A 408 -0.17 -15.75 17.42
CA ARG A 408 1.16 -16.36 17.37
C ARG A 408 1.40 -17.35 18.49
N SER A 409 2.14 -18.41 18.20
CA SER A 409 2.71 -19.25 19.26
C SER A 409 3.91 -18.56 19.91
N ARG A 410 4.16 -18.87 21.18
CA ARG A 410 5.25 -18.27 21.97
C ARG A 410 6.64 -18.56 21.41
N ASP A 411 6.81 -19.71 20.76
CA ASP A 411 8.05 -20.10 20.09
C ASP A 411 8.23 -19.44 18.70
N GLY A 412 7.24 -18.65 18.24
CA GLY A 412 7.24 -18.01 16.94
C GLY A 412 7.17 -19.00 15.77
N ARG A 413 6.82 -20.26 16.01
CA ARG A 413 6.71 -21.26 14.95
C ARG A 413 5.38 -21.16 14.24
N LEU A 414 4.27 -20.88 14.92
CA LEU A 414 2.96 -20.69 14.32
C LEU A 414 2.60 -19.21 14.32
N ALA A 415 2.11 -18.71 13.19
CA ALA A 415 1.41 -17.44 13.13
C ALA A 415 0.18 -17.56 12.21
N VAL A 416 -0.93 -16.97 12.61
CA VAL A 416 -2.17 -16.93 11.84
C VAL A 416 -2.59 -15.47 11.73
N HIS A 417 -2.81 -14.99 10.50
CA HIS A 417 -3.38 -13.68 10.25
C HIS A 417 -4.81 -13.84 9.72
N MET A 418 -5.78 -13.22 10.36
CA MET A 418 -7.18 -13.23 9.95
C MET A 418 -7.66 -11.79 9.71
N ASN A 419 -8.32 -11.58 8.57
CA ASN A 419 -9.11 -10.39 8.31
C ASN A 419 -10.59 -10.77 8.44
N TRP A 420 -11.38 -10.07 9.26
CA TRP A 420 -12.81 -10.34 9.40
C TRP A 420 -13.73 -9.40 8.62
N ASP A 421 -13.18 -8.44 7.90
CA ASP A 421 -13.97 -7.46 7.15
C ASP A 421 -13.55 -7.39 5.69
N ALA A 422 -14.52 -7.23 4.78
CA ALA A 422 -14.23 -6.94 3.39
C ALA A 422 -14.06 -5.42 3.31
N GLY A 423 -12.83 -4.95 3.46
CA GLY A 423 -12.56 -3.52 3.36
C GLY A 423 -13.12 -2.94 2.05
N GLN A 424 -13.56 -1.69 2.09
CA GLN A 424 -14.17 -1.01 0.94
C GLN A 424 -13.22 -0.07 0.19
N ASP A 425 -11.97 0.02 0.62
CA ASP A 425 -11.01 0.92 -0.01
C ASP A 425 -10.47 0.37 -1.34
N TYR A 426 -9.62 1.17 -1.98
CA TYR A 426 -9.01 0.87 -3.28
C TYR A 426 -8.13 -0.38 -3.27
N HIS A 427 -7.67 -0.81 -2.10
CA HIS A 427 -6.63 -1.80 -1.88
C HIS A 427 -7.11 -3.01 -1.08
N SER A 428 -8.38 -3.02 -0.71
CA SER A 428 -9.05 -4.16 -0.10
C SER A 428 -9.54 -5.15 -1.15
N ASP A 429 -9.56 -6.41 -0.73
CA ASP A 429 -10.03 -7.54 -1.51
C ASP A 429 -11.39 -8.03 -1.00
N ALA A 430 -12.01 -8.95 -1.75
CA ALA A 430 -13.26 -9.58 -1.38
C ALA A 430 -13.01 -10.75 -0.40
N ASP A 431 -12.33 -10.46 0.71
CA ASP A 431 -11.66 -11.42 1.58
C ASP A 431 -12.16 -11.42 3.04
N ALA A 432 -13.40 -11.00 3.30
CA ALA A 432 -13.96 -11.06 4.65
C ALA A 432 -13.90 -12.48 5.22
N LEU A 433 -13.49 -12.53 6.49
CA LEU A 433 -13.22 -13.73 7.28
C LEU A 433 -12.06 -14.57 6.73
N ALA A 434 -11.34 -14.16 5.68
CA ALA A 434 -10.17 -14.90 5.19
C ALA A 434 -9.04 -14.91 6.22
N PHE A 435 -8.18 -15.93 6.11
CA PHE A 435 -6.98 -16.01 6.93
C PHE A 435 -5.80 -16.58 6.15
N SER A 436 -4.59 -16.33 6.65
CA SER A 436 -3.36 -16.97 6.20
C SER A 436 -2.64 -17.55 7.41
N ALA A 437 -1.84 -18.59 7.19
CA ALA A 437 -1.13 -19.25 8.27
C ALA A 437 0.31 -19.57 7.87
N GLN A 438 1.22 -19.31 8.80
CA GLN A 438 2.63 -19.63 8.72
C GLN A 438 2.99 -20.69 9.76
N HIS A 439 3.79 -21.67 9.36
CA HIS A 439 4.43 -22.60 10.28
C HIS A 439 5.94 -22.69 10.00
N ARG A 440 6.76 -22.47 11.03
CA ARG A 440 8.23 -22.42 11.02
C ARG A 440 8.79 -21.47 9.98
N GLY A 441 8.21 -20.27 9.91
CA GLY A 441 8.64 -19.24 8.96
C GLY A 441 8.23 -19.47 7.51
N LYS A 442 7.44 -20.51 7.23
CA LYS A 442 6.91 -20.80 5.89
C LYS A 442 5.40 -20.65 5.83
N LEU A 443 4.92 -19.90 4.84
CA LEU A 443 3.49 -19.82 4.53
C LEU A 443 2.96 -21.21 4.16
N ARG A 444 1.95 -21.68 4.90
CA ARG A 444 1.27 -22.97 4.69
C ARG A 444 -0.09 -22.76 4.05
N LEU A 445 -0.85 -21.82 4.62
CA LEU A 445 -2.08 -21.30 4.02
C LEU A 445 -1.76 -19.91 3.52
N TRP A 446 -1.77 -19.78 2.20
CA TRP A 446 -1.30 -18.62 1.47
C TRP A 446 -2.49 -17.77 1.06
N ASP A 447 -2.29 -16.46 1.08
CA ASP A 447 -3.16 -15.51 0.43
C ASP A 447 -2.32 -14.79 -0.64
N PRO A 448 -2.82 -14.65 -1.88
CA PRO A 448 -2.01 -14.11 -2.96
C PRO A 448 -1.62 -12.65 -2.77
N GLY A 449 -2.40 -11.88 -2.00
CA GLY A 449 -2.19 -10.48 -1.80
C GLY A 449 -2.03 -9.69 -3.10
N TYR A 450 -1.06 -8.76 -3.15
CA TYR A 450 -0.87 -7.87 -4.30
C TYR A 450 0.09 -8.38 -5.37
N HIS A 451 -0.37 -8.30 -6.62
CA HIS A 451 0.44 -8.41 -7.83
C HIS A 451 0.42 -7.08 -8.61
N SER A 452 1.60 -6.46 -8.78
CA SER A 452 1.73 -5.12 -9.35
C SER A 452 1.57 -5.06 -10.88
N GLY A 453 1.11 -3.90 -11.36
CA GLY A 453 1.06 -3.58 -12.79
C GLY A 453 -0.12 -4.21 -13.54
N PRO A 454 -0.01 -4.42 -14.87
CA PRO A 454 -1.01 -5.11 -15.67
C PRO A 454 -0.92 -6.64 -15.48
N HIS A 455 -0.46 -7.11 -14.32
CA HIS A 455 -0.35 -8.53 -14.04
C HIS A 455 -1.74 -9.16 -14.23
N PRO A 456 -1.88 -10.21 -15.06
CA PRO A 456 -3.20 -10.79 -15.35
C PRO A 456 -3.93 -11.25 -14.07
N PHE A 457 -3.17 -11.58 -13.02
CA PHE A 457 -3.72 -11.99 -11.72
C PHE A 457 -4.33 -10.87 -10.90
N ARG A 458 -4.09 -9.60 -11.24
CA ARG A 458 -4.62 -8.47 -10.46
C ARG A 458 -6.15 -8.52 -10.33
N PHE A 459 -6.85 -9.03 -11.36
CA PHE A 459 -8.30 -9.18 -11.28
C PHE A 459 -8.74 -10.39 -10.48
N TRP A 460 -7.92 -11.45 -10.43
CA TRP A 460 -8.21 -12.67 -9.70
C TRP A 460 -7.98 -12.49 -8.20
N VAL A 461 -6.89 -11.83 -7.78
CA VAL A 461 -6.55 -11.64 -6.36
C VAL A 461 -7.56 -10.83 -5.56
N ARG A 462 -8.46 -10.12 -6.24
CA ARG A 462 -9.55 -9.37 -5.60
C ARG A 462 -10.83 -10.18 -5.44
N LYS A 463 -10.82 -11.45 -5.84
CA LYS A 463 -12.00 -12.32 -5.92
C LYS A 463 -12.10 -13.15 -4.67
N THR A 464 -13.30 -13.44 -4.20
CA THR A 464 -13.43 -14.23 -2.96
C THR A 464 -12.83 -15.62 -3.09
N CYS A 465 -12.86 -16.21 -4.29
CA CYS A 465 -12.21 -17.49 -4.57
C CYS A 465 -10.68 -17.46 -4.53
N SER A 466 -10.04 -16.29 -4.47
CA SER A 466 -8.59 -16.17 -4.32
C SER A 466 -8.14 -16.06 -2.87
N HIS A 467 -9.02 -16.25 -1.90
CA HIS A 467 -8.69 -16.18 -0.47
C HIS A 467 -9.13 -17.45 0.26
N ASN A 468 -8.57 -17.69 1.44
CA ASN A 468 -8.93 -18.84 2.28
C ASN A 468 -10.28 -18.64 2.98
N THR A 469 -11.38 -18.53 2.23
CA THR A 469 -12.74 -18.21 2.72
C THR A 469 -13.80 -18.93 1.90
N VAL A 470 -15.09 -18.65 2.14
CA VAL A 470 -16.20 -19.34 1.47
C VAL A 470 -16.83 -18.48 0.38
N THR A 471 -17.03 -19.03 -0.82
CA THR A 471 -17.94 -18.43 -1.81
C THR A 471 -19.35 -18.98 -1.65
N VAL A 472 -20.34 -18.10 -1.85
CA VAL A 472 -21.75 -18.47 -1.86
C VAL A 472 -22.31 -18.23 -3.27
N ASN A 473 -23.02 -19.21 -3.81
CA ASN A 473 -23.60 -19.18 -5.16
C ASN A 473 -22.58 -18.91 -6.29
N ASP A 474 -21.31 -19.21 -6.06
CA ASP A 474 -20.20 -18.89 -6.98
C ASP A 474 -20.03 -17.39 -7.25
N GLU A 475 -20.48 -16.55 -6.32
CA GLU A 475 -20.33 -15.09 -6.37
C GLU A 475 -19.15 -14.62 -5.51
N ASP A 476 -18.66 -13.42 -5.84
CA ASP A 476 -17.75 -12.67 -4.96
C ASP A 476 -18.54 -11.99 -3.84
N GLN A 477 -17.88 -11.77 -2.71
CA GLN A 477 -18.36 -10.89 -1.67
C GLN A 477 -18.62 -9.49 -2.24
N ALA A 478 -19.75 -8.91 -1.86
CA ALA A 478 -20.03 -7.51 -2.13
C ALA A 478 -19.09 -6.62 -1.31
N ALA A 479 -18.54 -5.60 -1.95
CA ALA A 479 -17.82 -4.55 -1.25
C ALA A 479 -18.79 -3.84 -0.28
N SER A 480 -18.63 -4.04 1.03
CA SER A 480 -19.50 -3.47 2.07
C SER A 480 -18.64 -2.92 3.20
N PHE A 481 -18.78 -1.63 3.52
CA PHE A 481 -17.99 -0.99 4.57
C PHE A 481 -18.35 -1.63 5.91
N ARG A 482 -17.37 -2.17 6.65
CA ARG A 482 -17.61 -2.79 7.96
C ARG A 482 -18.69 -3.86 7.90
N ALA A 483 -18.56 -4.76 6.93
CA ALA A 483 -19.41 -5.94 6.84
C ALA A 483 -19.14 -6.93 7.98
N GLY A 484 -17.91 -6.91 8.52
CA GLY A 484 -17.42 -7.79 9.56
C GLY A 484 -17.59 -7.28 10.99
N ALA A 485 -17.77 -8.20 11.94
CA ALA A 485 -17.77 -7.93 13.37
C ALA A 485 -17.16 -9.08 14.17
N ILE A 486 -16.41 -8.77 15.24
CA ILE A 486 -15.98 -9.75 16.24
C ILE A 486 -17.17 -10.08 17.15
N GLU A 487 -17.49 -11.37 17.27
CA GLU A 487 -18.50 -11.86 18.22
C GLU A 487 -17.87 -12.33 19.53
N ALA A 488 -16.67 -12.92 19.46
CA ALA A 488 -15.91 -13.35 20.62
C ALA A 488 -14.40 -13.35 20.34
N TYR A 489 -13.60 -13.06 21.37
CA TYR A 489 -12.15 -13.16 21.33
C TYR A 489 -11.60 -13.53 22.71
N ALA A 490 -10.69 -14.50 22.74
CA ALA A 490 -9.92 -14.87 23.92
C ALA A 490 -8.49 -15.25 23.51
N SER A 491 -7.51 -14.91 24.34
CA SER A 491 -6.11 -15.22 24.07
C SER A 491 -5.37 -15.54 25.37
N SER A 492 -4.52 -16.56 25.32
CA SER A 492 -3.59 -16.97 26.36
C SER A 492 -2.25 -17.41 25.77
N ASP A 493 -1.32 -17.81 26.62
CA ASP A 493 -0.06 -18.44 26.19
C ASP A 493 -0.28 -19.79 25.48
N ALA A 494 -1.36 -20.51 25.80
CA ALA A 494 -1.65 -21.85 25.28
C ALA A 494 -2.54 -21.82 24.03
N GLU A 495 -3.43 -20.84 23.91
CA GLU A 495 -4.41 -20.78 22.82
C GLU A 495 -4.87 -19.37 22.46
N THR A 496 -5.37 -19.22 21.23
CA THR A 496 -6.18 -18.06 20.79
C THR A 496 -7.49 -18.57 20.24
N TRP A 497 -8.59 -17.96 20.64
CA TRP A 497 -9.89 -18.17 20.03
C TRP A 497 -10.44 -16.85 19.52
N ILE A 498 -10.89 -16.83 18.27
CA ILE A 498 -11.64 -15.73 17.69
C ILE A 498 -12.87 -16.26 16.98
N GLN A 499 -13.99 -15.56 17.14
CA GLN A 499 -15.20 -15.75 16.36
C GLN A 499 -15.59 -14.41 15.76
N ALA A 500 -15.79 -14.38 14.45
CA ALA A 500 -16.20 -13.19 13.74
C ALA A 500 -17.23 -13.53 12.66
N SER A 501 -18.11 -12.60 12.35
CA SER A 501 -19.13 -12.75 11.30
C SER A 501 -19.11 -11.60 10.32
N ALA A 502 -19.51 -11.88 9.08
CA ALA A 502 -19.68 -10.88 8.04
C ALA A 502 -20.97 -11.15 7.25
N PRO A 503 -22.16 -11.08 7.89
CA PRO A 503 -23.42 -11.58 7.31
C PRO A 503 -23.87 -10.84 6.04
N HIS A 504 -23.38 -9.62 5.81
CA HIS A 504 -23.84 -8.75 4.73
C HIS A 504 -23.06 -8.90 3.42
N VAL A 505 -21.92 -9.59 3.42
CA VAL A 505 -21.06 -9.74 2.23
C VAL A 505 -21.72 -10.53 1.10
N TYR A 506 -22.78 -11.29 1.39
CA TYR A 506 -23.58 -12.03 0.41
C TYR A 506 -25.09 -11.71 0.51
N ALA A 507 -25.43 -10.45 0.74
CA ALA A 507 -26.82 -10.02 0.87
C ALA A 507 -27.71 -10.44 -0.33
N ALA A 508 -27.18 -10.39 -1.55
CA ALA A 508 -27.90 -10.78 -2.77
C ALA A 508 -28.27 -12.28 -2.78
N ALA A 509 -27.43 -13.13 -2.19
CA ALA A 509 -27.65 -14.57 -2.04
C ALA A 509 -28.56 -14.94 -0.85
N ARG A 510 -29.13 -13.95 -0.16
CA ARG A 510 -29.97 -14.12 1.05
C ARG A 510 -29.28 -14.91 2.16
N VAL A 511 -27.97 -14.70 2.30
CA VAL A 511 -27.19 -15.28 3.40
C VAL A 511 -27.59 -14.59 4.70
N ARG A 512 -27.96 -15.38 5.71
CA ARG A 512 -28.35 -14.94 7.05
C ARG A 512 -27.22 -15.10 8.07
N ARG A 513 -26.35 -16.09 7.84
CA ARG A 513 -25.18 -16.35 8.66
C ARG A 513 -23.98 -16.54 7.75
N TYR A 514 -22.91 -15.82 8.04
CA TYR A 514 -21.60 -15.98 7.43
C TYR A 514 -20.59 -15.71 8.55
N ARG A 515 -20.19 -16.77 9.24
CA ARG A 515 -19.44 -16.69 10.50
C ARG A 515 -18.30 -17.68 10.50
N ARG A 516 -17.16 -17.27 11.05
CA ARG A 516 -15.98 -18.11 11.20
C ARG A 516 -15.45 -18.05 12.63
N SER A 517 -15.13 -19.22 13.16
CA SER A 517 -14.44 -19.37 14.44
C SER A 517 -13.10 -20.07 14.21
N LEU A 518 -12.02 -19.43 14.66
CA LEU A 518 -10.68 -20.02 14.66
C LEU A 518 -10.24 -20.29 16.09
N LEU A 519 -9.86 -21.53 16.40
CA LEU A 519 -9.14 -21.89 17.63
C LEU A 519 -7.71 -22.30 17.25
N ILE A 520 -6.75 -21.64 17.87
CA ILE A 520 -5.32 -21.75 17.58
C ILE A 520 -4.65 -22.29 18.83
N LEU A 521 -4.31 -23.57 18.84
CA LEU A 521 -3.56 -24.19 19.92
C LEU A 521 -2.06 -23.94 19.65
N LYS A 522 -1.44 -23.19 20.57
CA LYS A 522 -0.05 -22.69 20.48
C LYS A 522 0.97 -23.65 21.08
N THR A 523 0.51 -24.81 21.55
CA THR A 523 1.33 -25.89 22.11
C THR A 523 1.62 -26.93 21.03
N GLU A 524 2.82 -27.52 21.05
CA GLU A 524 3.15 -28.61 20.12
C GLU A 524 2.31 -29.88 20.45
N PRO A 525 1.72 -30.55 19.44
CA PRO A 525 1.67 -30.14 18.04
C PRO A 525 0.76 -28.92 17.82
N HIS A 526 1.30 -27.89 17.16
CA HIS A 526 0.56 -26.67 16.81
C HIS A 526 -0.69 -27.03 16.00
N THR A 527 -1.87 -26.62 16.45
CA THR A 527 -3.15 -27.02 15.83
C THR A 527 -4.03 -25.81 15.55
N LEU A 528 -4.64 -25.78 14.36
CA LEU A 528 -5.64 -24.80 13.97
C LEU A 528 -6.96 -25.51 13.71
N VAL A 529 -8.00 -25.10 14.41
CA VAL A 529 -9.38 -25.56 14.20
C VAL A 529 -10.16 -24.40 13.56
N ASP A 530 -10.67 -24.62 12.34
CA ASP A 530 -11.52 -23.68 11.59
C ASP A 530 -12.96 -24.21 11.53
N VAL A 531 -13.90 -23.45 12.08
CA VAL A 531 -15.34 -23.71 11.96
C VAL A 531 -15.96 -22.57 11.19
N PHE A 532 -16.47 -22.88 9.99
CA PHE A 532 -17.19 -21.91 9.16
C PHE A 532 -18.67 -22.26 9.08
N GLU A 533 -19.52 -21.32 9.48
CA GLU A 533 -20.97 -21.44 9.42
C GLU A 533 -21.54 -20.52 8.34
N VAL A 534 -22.25 -21.12 7.38
CA VAL A 534 -23.00 -20.40 6.36
C VAL A 534 -24.45 -20.86 6.36
N GLU A 535 -25.39 -19.91 6.46
CA GLU A 535 -26.84 -20.15 6.37
C GLU A 535 -27.43 -19.29 5.26
N GLY A 536 -28.10 -19.91 4.28
CA GLY A 536 -28.60 -19.26 3.07
C GLY A 536 -27.76 -19.59 1.83
N GLY A 537 -28.11 -19.07 0.66
CA GLY A 537 -27.54 -19.50 -0.61
C GLY A 537 -27.94 -20.93 -1.01
N TRP A 538 -27.59 -21.32 -2.25
CA TRP A 538 -27.84 -22.66 -2.80
C TRP A 538 -26.55 -23.46 -3.02
N ARG A 539 -25.38 -22.82 -2.94
CA ARG A 539 -24.07 -23.47 -3.04
C ARG A 539 -23.04 -22.77 -2.16
N HIS A 540 -22.23 -23.55 -1.46
CA HIS A 540 -21.09 -23.07 -0.68
C HIS A 540 -19.80 -23.75 -1.16
N ARG A 541 -18.73 -22.99 -1.36
CA ARG A 541 -17.40 -23.54 -1.66
C ARG A 541 -16.37 -22.95 -0.71
N LEU A 542 -15.73 -23.81 0.08
CA LEU A 542 -14.58 -23.42 0.89
C LEU A 542 -13.32 -23.45 0.01
N HIS A 543 -12.64 -22.32 -0.07
CA HIS A 543 -11.36 -22.20 -0.76
C HIS A 543 -10.23 -22.29 0.26
N LEU A 544 -9.23 -23.12 -0.03
CA LEU A 544 -7.99 -23.22 0.74
C LEU A 544 -6.81 -23.25 -0.22
N LEU A 545 -5.96 -22.24 -0.12
CA LEU A 545 -4.81 -22.00 -0.95
C LEU A 545 -3.55 -22.37 -0.17
N GLY A 546 -2.80 -23.33 -0.68
CA GLY A 546 -1.51 -23.73 -0.11
C GLY A 546 -0.39 -23.60 -1.12
N LEU A 547 0.80 -23.26 -0.64
CA LEU A 547 2.01 -23.26 -1.46
C LEU A 547 2.64 -24.65 -1.48
N GLY A 548 2.85 -25.20 -2.67
CA GLY A 548 3.63 -26.42 -2.88
C GLY A 548 2.93 -27.49 -3.73
N ALA A 549 3.74 -28.31 -4.42
CA ALA A 549 3.29 -29.32 -5.38
C ALA A 549 2.62 -30.58 -4.77
N ALA A 550 2.32 -30.56 -3.46
CA ALA A 550 2.03 -31.78 -2.70
C ALA A 550 0.69 -31.78 -1.96
N ALA A 551 -0.23 -30.85 -2.24
CA ALA A 551 -1.59 -31.00 -1.77
C ALA A 551 -2.15 -32.31 -2.34
N ARG A 552 -2.60 -33.20 -1.46
CA ARG A 552 -3.22 -34.48 -1.82
C ARG A 552 -4.48 -34.63 -1.00
N LEU A 553 -5.54 -35.08 -1.65
CA LEU A 553 -6.76 -35.49 -0.98
C LEU A 553 -6.50 -36.80 -0.23
N LYS A 554 -6.80 -36.82 1.07
CA LYS A 554 -6.61 -37.99 1.95
C LYS A 554 -7.77 -38.99 1.80
N GLY A 555 -7.79 -39.72 0.69
CA GLY A 555 -8.81 -40.75 0.43
C GLY A 555 -10.21 -40.16 0.26
N LYS A 556 -11.25 -40.85 0.77
CA LYS A 556 -12.65 -40.37 0.72
C LYS A 556 -12.96 -39.26 1.72
N ARG A 557 -12.07 -38.96 2.67
CA ARG A 557 -12.25 -37.86 3.61
C ARG A 557 -11.62 -36.60 3.00
N PRO A 558 -12.38 -35.50 2.88
CA PRO A 558 -11.84 -34.24 2.40
C PRO A 558 -10.76 -33.78 3.39
N GLY A 559 -9.56 -33.57 2.88
CA GLY A 559 -8.42 -33.16 3.70
C GLY A 559 -7.20 -32.98 2.84
N CYS A 560 -6.38 -32.00 3.18
CA CYS A 560 -5.17 -31.66 2.47
C CYS A 560 -3.96 -31.98 3.34
N VAL A 561 -2.99 -32.64 2.76
CA VAL A 561 -1.69 -32.86 3.40
C VAL A 561 -0.66 -32.02 2.66
N TRP A 562 0.06 -31.16 3.37
CA TRP A 562 1.25 -30.47 2.86
C TRP A 562 2.48 -31.11 3.49
N ARG A 563 3.42 -31.56 2.65
CA ARG A 563 4.71 -32.08 3.12
C ARG A 563 5.82 -31.22 2.56
N ASP A 564 6.76 -30.86 3.41
CA ASP A 564 8.05 -30.35 2.98
C ASP A 564 9.19 -31.00 3.77
N ALA A 565 10.41 -30.48 3.59
CA ALA A 565 11.60 -30.98 4.28
C ALA A 565 11.54 -30.83 5.81
N GLU A 566 10.65 -30.00 6.35
CA GLU A 566 10.57 -29.67 7.77
C GLU A 566 9.37 -30.32 8.49
N GLY A 567 8.53 -31.06 7.76
CA GLY A 567 7.49 -31.89 8.33
C GLY A 567 6.21 -31.94 7.49
N TRP A 568 5.12 -32.25 8.19
CA TRP A 568 3.78 -32.37 7.65
C TRP A 568 2.88 -31.29 8.25
N ALA A 569 2.04 -30.67 7.43
CA ALA A 569 0.83 -30.00 7.87
C ALA A 569 -0.36 -30.82 7.33
N VAL A 570 -1.36 -31.07 8.17
CA VAL A 570 -2.53 -31.86 7.81
C VAL A 570 -3.76 -31.01 8.12
N ALA A 571 -4.58 -30.73 7.10
CA ALA A 571 -5.92 -30.22 7.27
C ALA A 571 -6.90 -31.38 7.10
N GLU A 572 -7.72 -31.62 8.12
CA GLU A 572 -8.86 -32.52 8.05
C GLU A 572 -10.14 -31.68 8.00
N LEU A 573 -10.98 -31.91 6.99
CA LEU A 573 -12.18 -31.11 6.75
C LEU A 573 -13.43 -31.90 7.13
N PHE A 574 -14.37 -31.22 7.78
CA PHE A 574 -15.64 -31.79 8.23
C PHE A 574 -16.80 -30.86 7.80
N SER A 575 -17.88 -31.42 7.25
CA SER A 575 -19.08 -30.67 6.84
C SER A 575 -20.33 -31.50 7.16
N ASN A 576 -21.40 -30.80 7.52
CA ASN A 576 -22.71 -31.40 7.78
C ASN A 576 -23.42 -31.86 6.49
N GLY A 577 -23.06 -31.30 5.32
CA GLY A 577 -23.73 -31.58 4.03
C GLY A 577 -22.98 -32.53 3.11
N GLY A 578 -21.90 -33.17 3.59
CA GLY A 578 -20.91 -33.81 2.72
C GLY A 578 -20.00 -32.79 2.02
N PHE A 579 -18.93 -33.29 1.41
CA PHE A 579 -17.96 -32.50 0.67
C PHE A 579 -17.65 -33.22 -0.65
N ASP A 580 -17.56 -32.46 -1.73
CA ASP A 580 -16.98 -32.89 -3.00
C ASP A 580 -15.64 -32.18 -3.18
N PRO A 581 -14.53 -32.73 -2.63
CA PRO A 581 -13.24 -32.04 -2.68
C PRO A 581 -12.65 -32.12 -4.08
N SER A 582 -12.35 -30.97 -4.68
CA SER A 582 -11.48 -30.86 -5.85
C SER A 582 -10.13 -30.30 -5.45
N LEU A 583 -9.07 -30.79 -6.11
CA LEU A 583 -7.76 -30.13 -6.08
C LEU A 583 -7.52 -29.51 -7.44
N GLU A 584 -7.55 -28.19 -7.48
CA GLU A 584 -7.37 -27.43 -8.70
C GLU A 584 -6.05 -26.67 -8.61
N PRO A 585 -5.17 -26.77 -9.62
CA PRO A 585 -4.03 -25.89 -9.67
C PRO A 585 -4.59 -24.48 -9.89
N VAL A 586 -4.26 -23.56 -8.97
CA VAL A 586 -4.64 -22.13 -9.05
C VAL A 586 -4.33 -21.56 -10.44
N PHE A 587 -3.22 -22.04 -11.02
CA PHE A 587 -2.86 -21.79 -12.39
C PHE A 587 -3.06 -23.08 -13.18
N PRO A 588 -4.01 -23.15 -14.14
CA PRO A 588 -3.95 -24.22 -15.12
C PRO A 588 -2.53 -24.15 -15.70
N ALA A 589 -1.81 -25.28 -15.66
CA ALA A 589 -0.48 -25.33 -16.24
C ALA A 589 -0.63 -24.75 -17.64
N GLU A 590 -0.05 -23.56 -17.90
CA GLU A 590 0.02 -23.04 -19.26
C GLU A 590 0.52 -24.22 -20.05
N LYS A 591 -0.27 -24.69 -21.04
CA LYS A 591 0.21 -25.69 -21.98
C LYS A 591 1.45 -25.05 -22.59
N ARG A 592 2.61 -25.36 -22.02
CA ARG A 592 3.91 -25.03 -22.56
C ARG A 592 3.98 -25.85 -23.83
N GLY A 593 3.37 -25.34 -24.90
CA GLY A 593 3.73 -25.74 -26.25
C GLY A 593 5.26 -25.61 -26.35
N PRO A 594 5.93 -26.47 -27.11
CA PRO A 594 7.39 -26.56 -27.12
C PRO A 594 8.00 -25.25 -27.63
N LYS A 595 8.17 -24.27 -26.74
CA LYS A 595 9.08 -23.16 -26.96
C LYS A 595 10.46 -23.76 -26.77
N LYS A 596 11.19 -23.93 -27.88
CA LYS A 596 12.62 -24.25 -27.92
C LYS A 596 13.33 -23.37 -26.88
N LEU A 597 13.67 -23.95 -25.74
CA LEU A 597 14.65 -23.39 -24.84
C LEU A 597 15.98 -23.43 -25.60
N VAL A 598 16.43 -22.28 -26.09
CA VAL A 598 17.85 -22.10 -26.43
C VAL A 598 18.57 -22.08 -25.09
N ALA A 599 19.09 -23.24 -24.69
CA ALA A 599 19.91 -23.40 -23.52
C ALA A 599 21.26 -22.72 -23.77
N THR A 600 21.47 -21.53 -23.22
CA THR A 600 22.84 -21.05 -22.94
C THR A 600 23.34 -21.80 -21.73
N ARG A 601 24.19 -22.80 -22.00
CA ARG A 601 25.01 -23.53 -21.02
C ARG A 601 25.91 -22.53 -20.27
N THR A 602 25.67 -22.31 -18.99
CA THR A 602 26.72 -21.93 -18.04
C THR A 602 26.78 -23.03 -17.00
N GLY A 603 27.85 -23.82 -17.08
CA GLY A 603 28.03 -25.01 -16.26
C GLY A 603 28.36 -24.68 -14.80
N ALA A 604 27.72 -25.41 -13.91
CA ALA A 604 28.31 -25.89 -12.67
C ALA A 604 27.65 -27.24 -12.38
N ALA A 605 28.48 -28.29 -12.29
CA ALA A 605 28.06 -29.66 -12.03
C ALA A 605 27.56 -29.84 -10.59
N PRO A 606 26.65 -30.80 -10.32
CA PRO A 606 26.22 -31.10 -8.97
C PRO A 606 27.27 -32.00 -8.27
N LEU A 607 27.59 -31.66 -7.02
CA LEU A 607 28.19 -32.61 -6.08
C LEU A 607 27.06 -33.29 -5.29
N ALA A 608 27.24 -34.60 -5.12
CA ALA A 608 26.32 -35.62 -4.64
C ALA A 608 25.84 -35.43 -3.20
#